data_AF-F5X2R5-F1
#
_entry.id   AF-F5X2R5-F1
#
_cell.length_a   1.000
_cell.length_b   1.000
_cell.length_c   1.000
_cell.angle_alpha   90.00
_cell.angle_beta   90.00
_cell.angle_gamma   90.00
#
_symmetry.space_group_name_H-M   'P 1'
#
loop_
_entity.id
_entity.type
_entity.pdbx_description
1 polymer ?
#
loop_
_entity_poly.entity_id
_entity_poly.type
_entity_poly.pdbx_seq_one_letter_code
_entity_poly.pdbx_strand_id
1 'polypeptide(L)'
;MKINKKSLVNTSLVILLPVLIGILLWNQLPSQMATHFDISGTADGYNSKIFAIFAFPILFLLFQLIVLVSLEKDSVKATTPARMVKIYAWLIPLLSLIVQLSIYANALGVIKSSPALVTAFLGSIFIFIGNYLPKTQRNYTIGIRLPWTLSDDRNWYKTHRFASKIWVLGGLLLLFDSFFQLALPYVLGGVIGVMVIVPVLYSFVLSRHSSK
;
A
#
# COMPACT_ATOMS: atom_id res chain seq x y z
N MET A 1 3.91 -3.93 23.24
CA MET A 1 4.48 -2.56 23.26
C MET A 1 3.33 -1.58 23.16
N LYS A 2 3.12 -0.69 24.15
CA LYS A 2 2.02 0.30 24.09
C LYS A 2 2.15 1.19 22.83
N ILE A 3 1.05 1.62 22.21
CA ILE A 3 1.06 2.63 21.12
C ILE A 3 2.02 3.71 21.55
N ASN A 4 3.13 3.83 20.81
CA ASN A 4 4.09 4.87 21.08
C ASN A 4 3.41 6.18 20.72
N LYS A 5 2.97 6.94 21.74
CA LYS A 5 2.30 8.24 21.57
C LYS A 5 3.08 9.15 20.62
N LYS A 6 4.42 9.09 20.64
CA LYS A 6 5.29 9.81 19.71
C LYS A 6 5.13 9.35 18.27
N SER A 7 5.01 8.03 18.04
CA SER A 7 4.76 7.49 16.69
C SER A 7 3.41 7.92 16.17
N LEU A 8 2.35 7.81 16.98
CA LEU A 8 1.01 8.24 16.61
C LEU A 8 1.01 9.72 16.20
N VAL A 9 1.53 10.60 17.07
CA VAL A 9 1.63 12.04 16.80
C VAL A 9 2.40 12.32 15.50
N ASN A 10 3.59 11.74 15.33
CA ASN A 10 4.40 11.97 14.14
C ASN A 10 3.70 11.51 12.85
N THR A 11 3.07 10.34 12.88
CA THR A 11 2.35 9.83 11.71
C THR A 11 1.11 10.65 11.38
N SER A 12 0.39 11.12 12.40
CA SER A 12 -0.78 11.99 12.21
C SER A 12 -0.39 13.36 11.66
N LEU A 13 0.71 13.95 12.12
CA LEU A 13 1.21 15.22 11.59
C LEU A 13 1.51 15.12 10.09
N VAL A 14 2.10 14.01 9.66
CA VAL A 14 2.42 13.78 8.25
C VAL A 14 1.16 13.59 7.40
N ILE A 15 0.16 12.86 7.92
CA ILE A 15 -1.13 12.69 7.25
C ILE A 15 -1.91 14.01 7.16
N LEU A 16 -1.75 14.90 8.14
CA LEU A 16 -2.42 16.21 8.17
C LEU A 16 -1.66 17.29 7.38
N LEU A 17 -0.41 17.08 7.01
CA LEU A 17 0.38 18.04 6.25
C LEU A 17 -0.31 18.46 4.92
N PRO A 18 -0.91 17.55 4.13
CA PRO A 18 -1.67 17.93 2.95
C PRO A 18 -2.91 18.78 3.23
N VAL A 19 -3.49 18.72 4.43
CA VAL A 19 -4.60 19.62 4.80
C VAL A 19 -4.11 21.06 4.83
N LEU A 20 -2.96 21.29 5.49
CA LEU A 20 -2.32 22.61 5.54
C LEU A 20 -2.00 23.12 4.13
N ILE A 21 -1.44 22.26 3.28
CA ILE A 21 -1.14 22.60 1.88
C ILE A 21 -2.42 22.95 1.12
N GLY A 22 -3.49 22.16 1.28
CA GLY A 22 -4.79 22.41 0.64
C GLY A 22 -5.42 23.75 1.08
N ILE A 23 -5.25 24.13 2.34
CA ILE A 23 -5.70 25.44 2.87
C ILE A 23 -4.86 26.58 2.26
N LEU A 24 -3.53 26.43 2.19
CA LEU A 24 -2.66 27.44 1.58
C LEU A 24 -2.97 27.63 0.09
N LEU A 25 -3.35 26.55 -0.60
CA LEU A 25 -3.73 26.56 -2.02
C LEU A 25 -5.23 26.78 -2.25
N TRP A 26 -6.00 27.16 -1.22
CA TRP A 26 -7.47 27.15 -1.27
C TRP A 26 -8.06 27.93 -2.45
N ASN A 27 -7.49 29.09 -2.75
CA ASN A 27 -7.96 29.97 -3.83
C ASN A 27 -7.49 29.52 -5.22
N GLN A 28 -6.49 28.66 -5.30
CA GLN A 28 -5.95 28.11 -6.55
C GLN A 28 -6.65 26.79 -6.91
N LEU A 29 -7.12 26.05 -5.91
CA LEU A 29 -7.79 24.77 -6.11
C LEU A 29 -9.24 24.97 -6.61
N PRO A 30 -9.64 24.26 -7.68
CA PRO A 30 -11.00 24.33 -8.23
C PRO A 30 -12.04 23.81 -7.24
N SER A 31 -13.31 24.17 -7.45
CA SER A 31 -14.43 23.74 -6.60
C SER A 31 -14.66 22.23 -6.64
N GLN A 32 -14.34 21.59 -7.77
CA GLN A 32 -14.32 20.15 -7.95
C GLN A 32 -12.92 19.68 -8.36
N MET A 33 -12.45 18.59 -7.75
CA MET A 33 -11.16 17.98 -8.03
C MET A 33 -11.37 16.54 -8.50
N ALA A 34 -10.62 16.12 -9.53
CA ALA A 34 -10.56 14.73 -9.94
C ALA A 34 -9.86 13.91 -8.85
N THR A 35 -10.47 12.80 -8.47
CA THR A 35 -10.00 11.94 -7.36
C THR A 35 -10.02 10.46 -7.72
N HIS A 36 -10.64 10.12 -8.85
CA HIS A 36 -10.61 8.80 -9.45
C HIS A 36 -10.41 8.95 -10.96
N PHE A 37 -9.71 7.98 -11.53
CA PHE A 37 -9.37 7.91 -12.94
C PHE A 37 -9.60 6.49 -13.42
N ASP A 38 -10.13 6.37 -14.64
CA ASP A 38 -10.30 5.08 -15.30
C ASP A 38 -8.95 4.50 -15.77
N ILE A 39 -9.00 3.34 -16.42
CA ILE A 39 -7.80 2.65 -16.89
C ILE A 39 -7.08 3.37 -18.04
N SER A 40 -7.76 4.30 -18.72
CA SER A 40 -7.17 5.16 -19.74
C SER A 40 -6.51 6.40 -19.14
N GLY A 41 -6.67 6.62 -17.83
CA GLY A 41 -6.21 7.82 -17.12
C GLY A 41 -7.17 8.99 -17.25
N THR A 42 -8.38 8.77 -17.77
CA THR A 42 -9.42 9.80 -17.86
C THR A 42 -10.12 9.92 -16.51
N ALA A 43 -10.32 11.14 -16.04
CA ALA A 43 -11.01 11.39 -14.79
C ALA A 43 -12.51 11.06 -14.92
N ASP A 44 -12.97 10.06 -14.18
CA ASP A 44 -14.36 9.58 -14.15
C ASP A 44 -15.00 9.75 -12.75
N GLY A 45 -14.23 10.19 -11.74
CA GLY A 45 -14.73 10.49 -10.41
C GLY A 45 -14.19 11.79 -9.84
N TYR A 46 -15.12 12.69 -9.49
CA TYR A 46 -14.84 14.02 -8.96
C TYR A 46 -15.44 14.18 -7.56
N ASN A 47 -14.75 14.96 -6.73
CA ASN A 47 -15.23 15.32 -5.39
C ASN A 47 -15.12 16.82 -5.17
N SER A 48 -15.89 17.33 -4.21
CA SER A 48 -15.79 18.73 -3.81
C SER A 48 -14.42 19.03 -3.21
N LYS A 49 -13.96 20.27 -3.35
CA LYS A 49 -12.71 20.76 -2.76
C LYS A 49 -12.60 20.44 -1.27
N ILE A 50 -13.67 20.69 -0.52
CA ILE A 50 -13.76 20.39 0.92
C ILE A 50 -13.56 18.91 1.17
N PHE A 51 -14.27 18.06 0.43
CA PHE A 51 -14.19 16.62 0.60
C PHE A 51 -12.78 16.11 0.33
N ALA A 52 -12.17 16.50 -0.79
CA ALA A 52 -10.84 16.04 -1.14
C ALA A 52 -9.73 16.57 -0.22
N ILE A 53 -9.87 17.79 0.34
CA ILE A 53 -8.87 18.33 1.29
C ILE A 53 -9.00 17.69 2.68
N PHE A 54 -10.21 17.44 3.19
CA PHE A 54 -10.41 17.03 4.58
C PHE A 54 -10.81 15.56 4.75
N ALA A 55 -11.69 15.02 3.91
CA ALA A 55 -12.21 13.67 4.10
C ALA A 55 -11.15 12.60 3.86
N PHE A 56 -10.29 12.74 2.84
CA PHE A 56 -9.22 11.77 2.60
C PHE A 56 -8.18 11.71 3.73
N PRO A 57 -7.64 12.83 4.25
CA PRO A 57 -6.75 12.78 5.40
C PRO A 57 -7.41 12.18 6.66
N ILE A 58 -8.70 12.44 6.89
CA ILE A 58 -9.44 11.82 7.99
C ILE A 58 -9.53 10.29 7.79
N LEU A 59 -9.81 9.83 6.58
CA LEU A 59 -9.84 8.40 6.25
C LEU A 59 -8.45 7.76 6.44
N PHE A 60 -7.38 8.43 6.01
CA PHE A 60 -6.01 7.97 6.24
C PHE A 60 -5.66 7.92 7.74
N LEU A 61 -6.10 8.89 8.53
CA LEU A 61 -5.93 8.87 10.00
C LEU A 61 -6.65 7.68 10.63
N LEU A 62 -7.87 7.39 10.18
CA LEU A 62 -8.63 6.23 10.66
C LEU A 62 -7.89 4.93 10.36
N PHE A 63 -7.42 4.74 9.12
CA PHE A 63 -6.63 3.56 8.76
C PHE A 63 -5.31 3.50 9.52
N GLN A 64 -4.65 4.64 9.75
CA GLN A 64 -3.42 4.70 10.53
C GLN A 64 -3.66 4.25 11.97
N LEU A 65 -4.76 4.69 12.59
CA LEU A 65 -5.12 4.25 13.93
C LEU A 65 -5.35 2.74 13.99
N ILE A 66 -6.09 2.17 13.02
CA ILE A 66 -6.33 0.73 12.92
C ILE A 66 -5.02 -0.03 12.82
N VAL A 67 -4.08 0.43 11.97
CA VAL A 67 -2.78 -0.22 11.80
C VAL A 67 -1.94 -0.15 13.09
N LEU A 68 -1.86 1.01 13.74
CA LEU A 68 -1.09 1.17 14.97
C LEU A 68 -1.64 0.33 16.13
N VAL A 69 -2.96 0.27 16.29
CA VAL A 69 -3.62 -0.57 17.31
C VAL A 69 -3.36 -2.05 17.01
N SER A 70 -3.46 -2.48 15.75
CA SER A 70 -3.22 -3.86 15.35
C SER A 70 -1.77 -4.29 15.57
N LEU A 71 -0.81 -3.43 15.20
CA LEU A 71 0.62 -3.63 15.45
C LEU A 71 0.96 -3.67 16.94
N GLU A 72 0.32 -2.84 17.77
CA GLU A 72 0.47 -2.93 19.23
C GLU A 72 0.02 -4.31 19.73
N LYS A 73 -1.18 -4.76 19.35
CA LYS A 73 -1.73 -6.06 19.79
C LYS A 73 -0.82 -7.22 19.40
N ASP A 74 -0.26 -7.18 18.19
CA ASP A 74 0.67 -8.21 17.72
C ASP A 74 2.05 -8.12 18.37
N SER A 75 2.58 -6.92 18.62
CA SER A 75 3.85 -6.74 19.33
C SER A 75 3.82 -7.26 20.77
N VAL A 76 2.63 -7.38 21.36
CA VAL A 76 2.41 -7.96 22.69
C VAL A 76 2.39 -9.49 22.63
N LYS A 77 2.04 -10.09 21.48
CA LYS A 77 1.86 -11.55 21.32
C LYS A 77 2.98 -12.26 20.54
N ALA A 78 3.77 -11.55 19.73
CA ALA A 78 4.82 -12.13 18.90
C ALA A 78 5.98 -11.15 18.56
N THR A 79 7.14 -11.74 18.32
CA THR A 79 8.50 -11.22 18.08
C THR A 79 8.70 -10.28 16.87
N THR A 80 7.71 -9.47 16.49
CA THR A 80 7.85 -8.57 15.33
C THR A 80 9.02 -7.59 15.55
N PRO A 81 10.05 -7.58 14.68
CA PRO A 81 11.21 -6.70 14.89
C PRO A 81 10.79 -5.22 14.90
N ALA A 82 11.34 -4.43 15.82
CA ALA A 82 11.01 -3.00 15.95
C ALA A 82 11.20 -2.22 14.63
N ARG A 83 12.18 -2.62 13.80
CA ARG A 83 12.40 -2.06 12.46
C ARG A 83 11.19 -2.28 11.54
N MET A 84 10.58 -3.46 11.56
CA MET A 84 9.41 -3.78 10.73
C MET A 84 8.18 -3.01 11.21
N VAL A 85 7.97 -2.94 12.53
CA VAL A 85 6.89 -2.11 13.11
C VAL A 85 7.00 -0.67 12.64
N LYS A 86 8.21 -0.09 12.64
CA LYS A 86 8.45 1.26 12.13
C LYS A 86 8.12 1.37 10.64
N ILE A 87 8.58 0.44 9.80
CA ILE A 87 8.27 0.47 8.36
C ILE A 87 6.76 0.46 8.14
N TYR A 88 6.04 -0.44 8.81
CA TYR A 88 4.60 -0.56 8.66
C TYR A 88 3.83 0.65 9.17
N ALA A 89 4.24 1.22 10.29
CA ALA A 89 3.65 2.45 10.83
C ALA A 89 3.78 3.64 9.88
N TRP A 90 4.79 3.66 9.01
CA TRP A 90 5.07 4.77 8.10
C TRP A 90 4.50 4.58 6.68
N LEU A 91 3.95 3.41 6.34
CA LEU A 91 3.36 3.17 5.02
C LEU A 91 2.17 4.09 4.72
N ILE A 92 1.18 4.15 5.62
CA ILE A 92 -0.03 4.96 5.41
C ILE A 92 0.30 6.47 5.33
N PRO A 93 1.11 7.06 6.23
CA PRO A 93 1.48 8.48 6.12
C PRO A 93 2.16 8.82 4.80
N LEU A 94 3.09 7.99 4.33
CA LEU A 94 3.77 8.23 3.06
C LEU A 94 2.81 8.11 1.86
N LEU A 95 1.95 7.09 1.85
CA LEU A 95 0.92 6.95 0.83
C LEU A 95 -0.06 8.14 0.83
N SER A 96 -0.46 8.63 2.00
CA SER A 96 -1.37 9.77 2.11
C SER A 96 -0.77 11.05 1.51
N LEU A 97 0.54 11.27 1.68
CA LEU A 97 1.23 12.40 1.08
C LEU A 97 1.22 12.28 -0.44
N ILE A 98 1.61 11.11 -0.96
CA ILE A 98 1.72 10.89 -2.40
C ILE A 98 0.36 11.06 -3.07
N VAL A 99 -0.70 10.44 -2.51
CA VAL A 99 -2.06 10.53 -3.06
C VAL A 99 -2.58 11.96 -3.03
N GLN A 100 -2.52 12.65 -1.88
CA GLN A 100 -3.07 14.00 -1.77
C GLN A 100 -2.30 15.03 -2.61
N LEU A 101 -0.96 14.95 -2.62
CA LEU A 101 -0.15 15.84 -3.45
C LEU A 101 -0.39 15.58 -4.93
N SER A 102 -0.64 14.34 -5.34
CA SER A 102 -1.01 14.02 -6.73
C SER A 102 -2.36 14.60 -7.10
N ILE A 103 -3.35 14.56 -6.21
CA ILE A 103 -4.67 15.20 -6.42
C ILE A 103 -4.50 16.71 -6.59
N TYR A 104 -3.73 17.37 -5.71
CA TYR A 104 -3.53 18.83 -5.82
C TYR A 104 -2.74 19.20 -7.07
N ALA A 105 -1.67 18.48 -7.37
CA ALA A 105 -0.88 18.71 -8.57
C ALA A 105 -1.71 18.50 -9.85
N ASN A 106 -2.65 17.54 -9.84
CA ASN A 106 -3.57 17.34 -10.94
C ASN A 106 -4.60 18.47 -11.04
N ALA A 107 -5.19 18.87 -9.91
CA ALA A 107 -6.17 19.96 -9.85
C ALA A 107 -5.59 21.31 -10.29
N LEU A 108 -4.29 21.55 -10.06
CA LEU A 108 -3.55 22.72 -10.52
C LEU A 108 -3.03 22.60 -11.96
N GLY A 109 -3.25 21.47 -12.64
CA GLY A 109 -2.77 21.22 -14.00
C GLY A 109 -1.26 21.00 -14.11
N VAL A 110 -0.54 20.83 -13.00
CA VAL A 110 0.91 20.57 -12.98
C VAL A 110 1.21 19.17 -13.49
N ILE A 111 0.39 18.19 -13.11
CA ILE A 111 0.48 16.81 -13.60
C ILE A 111 -0.83 16.39 -14.22
N LYS A 112 -0.75 15.59 -15.29
CA LYS A 112 -1.92 14.88 -15.82
C LYS A 112 -1.86 13.44 -15.34
N SER A 113 -3.03 12.87 -15.06
CA SER A 113 -3.11 11.43 -14.81
C SER A 113 -2.58 10.69 -16.03
N SER A 114 -1.74 9.70 -15.77
CA SER A 114 -1.12 8.88 -16.80
C SER A 114 -1.14 7.44 -16.30
N PRO A 115 -1.76 6.51 -17.03
CA PRO A 115 -1.74 5.10 -16.69
C PRO A 115 -0.31 4.58 -16.48
N ALA A 116 0.64 5.07 -17.28
CA ALA A 116 2.06 4.75 -17.12
C ALA A 116 2.60 5.20 -15.74
N LEU A 117 2.34 6.44 -15.31
CA LEU A 117 2.79 6.92 -14.00
C LEU A 117 2.17 6.14 -12.84
N VAL A 118 0.87 5.82 -12.93
CA VAL A 118 0.16 5.02 -11.93
C VAL A 118 0.73 3.61 -11.86
N THR A 119 0.92 2.95 -13.02
CA THR A 119 1.52 1.62 -13.10
C THR A 119 2.96 1.61 -12.60
N ALA A 120 3.75 2.64 -12.91
CA ALA A 120 5.11 2.77 -12.40
C ALA A 120 5.13 2.89 -10.87
N PHE A 121 4.21 3.67 -10.31
CA PHE A 121 4.04 3.82 -8.88
C PHE A 121 3.64 2.50 -8.20
N LEU A 122 2.65 1.77 -8.76
CA LEU A 122 2.24 0.46 -8.28
C LEU A 122 3.37 -0.57 -8.35
N GLY A 123 4.12 -0.61 -9.46
CA GLY A 123 5.28 -1.48 -9.62
C GLY A 123 6.35 -1.23 -8.55
N SER A 124 6.62 0.05 -8.26
CA SER A 124 7.53 0.47 -7.19
C SER A 124 7.08 -0.01 -5.81
N ILE A 125 5.78 0.11 -5.50
CA ILE A 125 5.19 -0.40 -4.25
C ILE A 125 5.34 -1.93 -4.16
N PHE A 126 5.08 -2.65 -5.25
CA PHE A 126 5.19 -4.11 -5.26
C PHE A 126 6.62 -4.59 -5.06
N ILE A 127 7.61 -3.93 -5.67
CA ILE A 127 9.03 -4.19 -5.41
C ILE A 127 9.36 -3.91 -3.95
N PHE A 128 8.90 -2.79 -3.40
CA PHE A 128 9.11 -2.45 -2.00
C PHE A 128 8.55 -3.55 -1.09
N ILE A 129 7.25 -3.89 -1.21
CA ILE A 129 6.61 -4.91 -0.39
C ILE A 129 7.29 -6.27 -0.55
N GLY A 130 7.60 -6.67 -1.79
CA GLY A 130 8.31 -7.91 -2.10
C GLY A 130 9.63 -8.02 -1.34
N ASN A 131 10.40 -6.95 -1.24
CA ASN A 131 11.67 -6.92 -0.49
C ASN A 131 11.52 -7.04 1.04
N TYR A 132 10.33 -6.81 1.59
CA TYR A 132 10.05 -6.87 3.02
C TYR A 132 9.24 -8.10 3.44
N LEU A 133 8.53 -8.77 2.52
CA LEU A 133 7.80 -10.01 2.81
C LEU A 133 8.65 -11.07 3.57
N PRO A 134 9.88 -11.43 3.16
CA PRO A 134 10.67 -12.48 3.84
C PRO A 134 11.15 -12.09 5.23
N LYS A 135 11.15 -10.79 5.54
CA LYS A 135 11.57 -10.21 6.82
C LYS A 135 10.40 -10.12 7.80
N THR A 136 9.20 -10.42 7.33
CA THR A 136 7.99 -10.44 8.14
C THR A 136 7.93 -11.75 8.90
N GLN A 137 8.04 -11.70 10.23
CA GLN A 137 7.80 -12.86 11.07
C GLN A 137 6.30 -13.15 11.18
N ARG A 138 5.93 -14.37 11.58
CA ARG A 138 4.53 -14.75 11.76
C ARG A 138 3.84 -13.80 12.74
N ASN A 139 2.76 -13.18 12.26
CA ASN A 139 1.95 -12.23 13.01
C ASN A 139 0.52 -12.23 12.43
N TYR A 140 -0.42 -11.63 13.15
CA TYR A 140 -1.83 -11.62 12.77
C TYR A 140 -2.24 -10.34 12.02
N THR A 141 -1.34 -9.39 11.80
CA THR A 141 -1.64 -8.09 11.17
C THR A 141 -1.19 -8.02 9.71
N ILE A 142 0.03 -8.46 9.39
CA ILE A 142 0.74 -8.17 8.13
C ILE A 142 1.31 -9.44 7.52
N GLY A 143 1.12 -9.59 6.21
CA GLY A 143 1.60 -10.70 5.41
C GLY A 143 0.47 -11.54 4.83
N ILE A 144 0.83 -12.71 4.29
CA ILE A 144 -0.09 -13.69 3.70
C ILE A 144 -0.66 -14.54 4.83
N ARG A 145 -1.81 -14.10 5.36
CA ARG A 145 -2.48 -14.66 6.55
C ARG A 145 -3.55 -15.68 6.15
N LEU A 146 -3.12 -16.92 5.95
CA LEU A 146 -3.98 -18.07 5.69
C LEU A 146 -4.03 -18.94 6.96
N PRO A 147 -5.10 -19.72 7.19
CA PRO A 147 -5.21 -20.56 8.40
C PRO A 147 -3.96 -21.43 8.64
N TRP A 148 -3.38 -21.97 7.57
CA TRP A 148 -2.18 -22.81 7.63
C TRP A 148 -0.86 -22.04 7.68
N THR A 149 -0.79 -20.78 7.25
CA THR A 149 0.43 -19.96 7.46
C THR A 149 0.48 -19.42 8.88
N LEU A 150 -0.68 -19.19 9.51
CA LEU A 150 -0.77 -18.76 10.89
C LEU A 150 -0.51 -19.91 11.88
N SER A 151 -0.71 -21.17 11.48
CA SER A 151 -0.42 -22.32 12.35
C SER A 151 1.02 -22.85 12.25
N ASP A 152 1.72 -22.63 11.12
CA ASP A 152 3.06 -23.19 10.86
C ASP A 152 4.09 -22.12 10.45
N ASP A 153 5.11 -21.91 11.28
CA ASP A 153 6.23 -20.97 11.03
C ASP A 153 7.04 -21.33 9.78
N ARG A 154 7.18 -22.63 9.47
CA ARG A 154 7.89 -23.09 8.27
C ARG A 154 7.10 -22.73 7.01
N ASN A 155 5.78 -22.92 7.05
CA ASN A 155 4.89 -22.52 5.95
C ASN A 155 4.91 -21.00 5.77
N TRP A 156 4.82 -20.24 6.86
CA TRP A 156 4.95 -18.79 6.85
C TRP A 156 6.23 -18.34 6.14
N TYR A 157 7.38 -18.83 6.60
CA TYR A 157 8.69 -18.42 6.06
C TYR A 157 8.85 -18.77 4.58
N LYS A 158 8.53 -20.01 4.19
CA LYS A 158 8.64 -20.46 2.80
C LYS A 158 7.71 -19.68 1.88
N THR A 159 6.46 -19.46 2.29
CA THR A 159 5.46 -18.72 1.51
C THR A 159 5.88 -17.27 1.31
N HIS A 160 6.32 -16.57 2.36
CA HIS A 160 6.75 -15.17 2.24
C HIS A 160 8.04 -15.00 1.43
N ARG A 161 8.98 -15.95 1.54
CA ARG A 161 10.21 -15.96 0.72
C ARG A 161 9.96 -16.31 -0.75
N PHE A 162 8.92 -17.08 -1.04
CA PHE A 162 8.52 -17.34 -2.41
C PHE A 162 7.74 -16.17 -2.99
N ALA A 163 6.74 -15.66 -2.25
CA ALA A 163 5.96 -14.49 -2.62
C ALA A 163 6.84 -13.26 -2.87
N SER A 164 7.90 -13.05 -2.08
CA SER A 164 8.82 -11.93 -2.31
C SER A 164 9.40 -11.88 -3.71
N LYS A 165 9.75 -13.05 -4.28
CA LYS A 165 10.30 -13.12 -5.63
C LYS A 165 9.25 -12.75 -6.66
N ILE A 166 8.04 -13.29 -6.51
CA ILE A 166 6.90 -13.01 -7.40
C ILE A 166 6.53 -11.52 -7.34
N TRP A 167 6.50 -10.92 -6.14
CA TRP A 167 6.16 -9.52 -5.95
C TRP A 167 7.22 -8.58 -6.53
N VAL A 168 8.51 -8.88 -6.35
CA VAL A 168 9.59 -8.09 -6.97
C VAL A 168 9.57 -8.24 -8.49
N LEU A 169 9.45 -9.45 -9.02
CA LEU A 169 9.39 -9.67 -10.48
C LEU A 169 8.14 -9.03 -11.10
N GLY A 170 6.97 -9.19 -10.46
CA GLY A 170 5.73 -8.56 -10.89
C GLY A 170 5.85 -7.04 -10.91
N GLY A 171 6.41 -6.43 -9.85
CA GLY A 171 6.63 -5.00 -9.82
C GLY A 171 7.65 -4.51 -10.85
N LEU A 172 8.71 -5.28 -11.13
CA LEU A 172 9.65 -4.98 -12.22
C LEU A 172 8.99 -5.07 -13.60
N LEU A 173 8.11 -6.04 -13.82
CA LEU A 173 7.32 -6.16 -15.05
C LEU A 173 6.38 -4.97 -15.23
N LEU A 174 5.72 -4.49 -14.16
CA LEU A 174 4.89 -3.29 -14.21
C LEU A 174 5.71 -2.03 -14.46
N LEU A 175 6.88 -1.89 -13.83
CA LEU A 175 7.80 -0.80 -14.13
C LEU A 175 8.20 -0.84 -15.61
N PHE A 176 8.59 -2.00 -16.12
CA PHE A 176 8.95 -2.15 -17.53
C PHE A 176 7.77 -1.77 -18.44
N ASP A 177 6.59 -2.36 -18.24
CA ASP A 177 5.39 -2.07 -19.02
C ASP A 177 4.97 -0.59 -18.95
N SER A 178 5.24 0.11 -17.85
CA SER A 178 4.97 1.54 -17.74
C SER A 178 5.73 2.40 -18.75
N PHE A 179 6.94 1.99 -19.16
CA PHE A 179 7.73 2.72 -20.17
C PHE A 179 7.35 2.36 -21.61
N PHE A 180 6.94 1.10 -21.85
CA PHE A 180 6.69 0.58 -23.19
C PHE A 180 5.20 0.51 -23.57
N GLN A 181 4.29 0.62 -22.60
CA GLN A 181 2.83 0.64 -22.77
C GLN A 181 2.30 -0.50 -23.65
N LEU A 182 2.80 -1.72 -23.43
CA LEU A 182 2.58 -2.85 -24.36
C LEU A 182 1.13 -3.35 -24.32
N ALA A 183 0.60 -3.59 -23.12
CA ALA A 183 -0.76 -4.10 -22.93
C ALA A 183 -1.25 -3.85 -21.48
N LEU A 184 -1.16 -2.59 -21.06
CA LEU A 184 -1.18 -2.17 -19.66
C LEU A 184 -2.34 -2.74 -18.80
N PRO A 185 -3.61 -2.78 -19.26
CA PRO A 185 -4.70 -3.43 -18.52
C PRO A 185 -4.49 -4.93 -18.27
N TYR A 186 -4.05 -5.65 -19.30
CA TYR A 186 -3.90 -7.10 -19.25
C TYR A 186 -2.66 -7.51 -18.45
N VAL A 187 -1.56 -6.76 -18.61
CA VAL A 187 -0.33 -6.97 -17.83
C VAL A 187 -0.60 -6.71 -16.36
N LEU A 188 -1.26 -5.60 -16.02
CA LEU A 188 -1.60 -5.27 -14.64
C LEU A 188 -2.49 -6.35 -14.00
N GLY A 189 -3.60 -6.73 -14.66
CA GLY A 189 -4.50 -7.76 -14.17
C GLY A 189 -3.83 -9.13 -14.01
N GLY A 190 -3.03 -9.54 -15.01
CA GLY A 190 -2.29 -10.79 -15.00
C GLY A 190 -1.24 -10.86 -13.88
N VAL A 191 -0.46 -9.79 -13.70
CA VAL A 191 0.56 -9.68 -12.64
C VAL A 191 -0.10 -9.76 -11.26
N ILE A 192 -1.17 -9.00 -11.03
CA ILE A 192 -1.90 -9.02 -9.74
C ILE A 192 -2.49 -10.41 -9.48
N GLY A 193 -3.11 -11.03 -10.49
CA GLY A 193 -3.65 -12.38 -10.39
C GLY A 193 -2.59 -13.39 -9.97
N VAL A 194 -1.42 -13.37 -10.62
CA VAL A 194 -0.28 -14.24 -10.27
C VAL A 194 0.24 -13.96 -8.86
N MET A 195 0.40 -12.68 -8.49
CA MET A 195 0.91 -12.27 -7.18
C MET A 195 0.02 -12.71 -6.00
N VAL A 196 -1.28 -12.87 -6.23
CA VAL A 196 -2.24 -13.32 -5.22
C VAL A 196 -2.43 -14.83 -5.26
N ILE A 197 -2.73 -15.39 -6.42
CA ILE A 197 -3.13 -16.80 -6.56
C ILE A 197 -1.94 -17.73 -6.30
N VAL A 198 -0.78 -17.46 -6.88
CA VAL A 198 0.36 -18.39 -6.85
C VAL A 198 0.92 -18.58 -5.43
N PRO A 199 1.13 -17.54 -4.60
CA PRO A 199 1.54 -17.75 -3.20
C PRO A 199 0.51 -18.51 -2.36
N VAL A 200 -0.78 -18.28 -2.59
CA VAL A 200 -1.85 -19.00 -1.86
C VAL A 200 -1.82 -20.48 -2.20
N LEU A 201 -1.74 -20.84 -3.48
CA LEU A 201 -1.63 -22.23 -3.94
C LEU A 201 -0.36 -22.90 -3.40
N TYR A 202 0.79 -22.22 -3.50
CA TYR A 202 2.06 -22.71 -2.96
C TYR A 202 1.95 -23.02 -1.46
N SER A 203 1.36 -22.11 -0.70
CA SER A 203 1.18 -22.26 0.74
C SER A 203 0.22 -23.39 1.12
N PHE A 204 -0.84 -23.59 0.32
CA PHE A 204 -1.78 -24.70 0.48
C PHE A 204 -1.12 -26.06 0.21
N VAL A 205 -0.34 -26.18 -0.87
CA VAL A 205 0.39 -27.42 -1.16
C VAL A 205 1.37 -27.74 -0.03
N LEU A 206 2.07 -26.72 0.48
CA LEU A 206 3.00 -26.89 1.58
C LEU A 206 2.31 -27.37 2.87
N SER A 207 1.09 -26.90 3.16
CA SER A 207 0.35 -27.36 4.36
C SER A 207 -0.08 -28.82 4.26
N ARG A 208 -0.39 -29.33 3.06
CA ARG A 208 -0.74 -30.73 2.82
C ARG A 208 0.44 -31.69 2.92
N HIS A 209 1.65 -31.24 2.60
CA HIS A 209 2.85 -32.05 2.75
C HIS A 209 3.37 -32.11 4.18
N SER A 210 3.10 -31.09 5.01
CA SER A 210 3.49 -31.07 6.42
C SER A 210 2.54 -31.87 7.34
N SER A 211 1.37 -32.31 6.86
CA SER A 211 0.39 -33.09 7.64
C SER A 211 0.53 -34.61 7.45
N LYS A 212 1.61 -35.07 6.82
CA LYS A 212 2.03 -36.47 6.74
C LYS A 212 3.33 -36.64 7.50
#